data_AF-A0A4V3RJR6-F1
#
_entry.id   AF-A0A4V3RJR6-F1
#
_cell.length_a   1.000
_cell.length_b   1.000
_cell.length_c   1.000
_cell.angle_alpha   90.00
_cell.angle_beta   90.00
_cell.angle_gamma   90.00
#
_symmetry.space_group_name_H-M   'P 1'
#
loop_
_entity.id
_entity.type
_entity.pdbx_description
1 polymer ?
#
loop_
_entity_poly.entity_id
_entity_poly.type
_entity_poly.pdbx_seq_one_letter_code
_entity_poly.pdbx_strand_id
1 'polypeptide(L)'
;MDSLNQKIYLEKRGLRLIGGVLILFIFWIACGIPTNTHTFFYRSVINDKVTNDISVTEGYLAQIKDNTVTETRIQLKCAEVKNKVDVKLGELKAEIENDANPGFGPKAKEILRDFAEILGVAKIEPLTYRGISVQDRQKLYDAYRSKIYILLESRQMNIIKEMTPPNKNHQKQADKDYKNLELVKKYIEEGTLDLNDADDIKTICNKLNAGYSTIRTYKQFVDFKNEEDEITYTSSNAITKVKRMISVFDVWEDFFNGEYKGHGFFFWVLISILVDVAAFIFFDIAFKKRED
;
A
#
# COMPACT_ATOMS: atom_id res chain seq x y z
N MET A 1 -52.12 12.64 2.39
CA MET A 1 -53.06 13.42 3.22
C MET A 1 -54.49 13.04 2.86
N ASP A 2 -54.87 11.78 3.12
CA ASP A 2 -56.24 11.26 2.92
C ASP A 2 -56.61 10.16 3.94
N SER A 3 -55.60 9.56 4.57
CA SER A 3 -55.75 8.62 5.69
C SER A 3 -56.34 9.23 6.97
N LEU A 4 -56.21 10.55 7.17
CA LEU A 4 -56.66 11.29 8.36
C LEU A 4 -58.07 11.90 8.22
N ASN A 5 -58.71 11.78 7.05
CA ASN A 5 -60.01 12.38 6.81
C ASN A 5 -61.14 11.45 7.31
N GLN A 6 -61.83 11.82 8.39
CA GLN A 6 -62.88 10.97 8.99
C GLN A 6 -64.13 10.82 8.11
N LYS A 7 -64.30 11.63 7.05
CA LYS A 7 -65.50 11.67 6.22
C LYS A 7 -65.49 10.77 4.97
N ILE A 8 -64.46 9.94 4.78
CA ILE A 8 -64.32 9.03 3.64
C ILE A 8 -64.24 7.58 4.15
N TYR A 9 -65.12 6.70 3.64
CA TYR A 9 -65.11 5.28 4.00
C TYR A 9 -63.97 4.57 3.26
N LEU A 10 -62.90 4.25 3.99
CA LEU A 10 -61.76 3.47 3.50
C LEU A 10 -61.85 2.04 4.03
N GLU A 11 -61.99 1.07 3.13
CA GLU A 11 -62.02 -0.35 3.49
C GLU A 11 -60.69 -0.78 4.16
N LYS A 12 -60.78 -1.54 5.27
CA LYS A 12 -59.63 -2.02 6.08
C LYS A 12 -58.70 -0.92 6.59
N ARG A 13 -59.26 0.22 7.02
CA ARG A 13 -58.52 1.41 7.52
C ARG A 13 -57.46 1.10 8.59
N GLY A 14 -57.78 0.26 9.57
CA GLY A 14 -56.83 -0.12 10.65
C GLY A 14 -55.65 -0.96 10.15
N LEU A 15 -55.91 -1.91 9.23
CA LEU A 15 -54.86 -2.75 8.63
C LEU A 15 -53.90 -1.90 7.77
N ARG A 16 -54.43 -0.92 7.03
CA ARG A 16 -53.62 0.03 6.24
C ARG A 16 -52.78 0.96 7.14
N LEU A 17 -53.30 1.34 8.30
CA LEU A 17 -52.57 2.15 9.27
C LEU A 17 -51.42 1.35 9.91
N ILE A 18 -51.68 0.13 10.38
CA ILE A 18 -50.63 -0.76 10.93
C ILE A 18 -49.58 -1.07 9.86
N GLY A 19 -50.02 -1.39 8.64
CA GLY A 19 -49.11 -1.61 7.51
C GLY A 19 -48.24 -0.38 7.19
N GLY A 20 -48.83 0.81 7.20
CA GLY A 20 -48.09 2.06 7.01
C GLY A 20 -47.06 2.33 8.10
N VAL A 21 -47.41 2.08 9.37
CA VAL A 21 -46.48 2.19 10.52
C VAL A 21 -45.33 1.19 10.40
N LEU A 22 -45.62 -0.06 10.03
CA LEU A 22 -44.60 -1.08 9.82
C LEU A 22 -43.62 -0.70 8.70
N ILE A 23 -44.14 -0.22 7.56
CA ILE A 23 -43.30 0.23 6.44
C ILE A 23 -42.42 1.41 6.87
N LEU A 24 -42.99 2.39 7.60
CA LEU A 24 -42.23 3.53 8.12
C LEU A 24 -41.12 3.07 9.07
N PHE A 25 -41.42 2.13 9.96
CA PHE A 25 -40.44 1.57 10.89
C PHE A 25 -39.31 0.82 10.18
N ILE A 26 -39.63 0.00 9.17
CA ILE A 26 -38.63 -0.70 8.35
C ILE A 26 -37.76 0.31 7.61
N PHE A 27 -38.37 1.32 6.99
CA PHE A 27 -37.62 2.37 6.29
C PHE A 27 -36.72 3.17 7.25
N TRP A 28 -37.21 3.48 8.45
CA TRP A 28 -36.42 4.16 9.47
C TRP A 28 -35.20 3.33 9.91
N ILE A 29 -35.36 2.02 10.13
CA ILE A 29 -34.25 1.14 10.46
C ILE A 29 -33.27 0.97 9.28
N ALA A 30 -33.78 0.82 8.06
CA ALA A 30 -32.95 0.54 6.89
C ALA A 30 -32.26 1.78 6.30
N CYS A 31 -32.82 2.97 6.50
CA CYS A 31 -32.34 4.20 5.86
C CYS A 31 -32.12 5.35 6.86
N GLY A 32 -33.05 5.57 7.80
CA GLY A 32 -32.96 6.65 8.78
C GLY A 32 -31.76 6.49 9.72
N ILE A 33 -31.77 5.42 10.52
CA ILE A 33 -30.69 5.12 11.47
C ILE A 33 -29.32 5.06 10.76
N PRO A 34 -29.16 4.37 9.62
CA PRO A 34 -27.89 4.31 8.90
C PRO A 34 -27.36 5.68 8.44
N THR A 35 -28.22 6.53 7.89
CA THR A 35 -27.83 7.85 7.37
C THR A 35 -27.44 8.81 8.50
N ASN A 36 -28.22 8.83 9.58
CA ASN A 36 -27.92 9.68 10.74
C ASN A 36 -26.68 9.21 11.48
N THR A 37 -26.52 7.89 11.65
CA THR A 37 -25.30 7.29 12.23
C THR A 37 -24.09 7.68 11.39
N HIS A 38 -24.17 7.52 10.07
CA HIS A 38 -23.10 7.91 9.15
C HIS A 38 -22.74 9.38 9.30
N THR A 39 -23.73 10.29 9.34
CA THR A 39 -23.49 11.73 9.49
C THR A 39 -22.71 12.06 10.77
N PHE A 40 -23.10 11.47 11.91
CA PHE A 40 -22.40 11.70 13.18
C PHE A 40 -21.02 11.04 13.21
N PHE A 41 -20.95 9.79 12.76
CA PHE A 41 -19.71 9.03 12.73
C PHE A 41 -18.68 9.67 11.80
N TYR A 42 -19.12 10.14 10.62
CA TYR A 42 -18.29 10.79 9.61
C TYR A 42 -17.44 11.91 10.20
N ARG A 43 -18.07 12.84 10.92
CA ARG A 43 -17.39 13.97 11.54
C ARG A 43 -16.35 13.56 12.56
N SER A 44 -16.52 12.41 13.20
CA SER A 44 -15.60 11.91 14.22
C SER A 44 -14.36 11.21 13.66
N VAL A 45 -14.41 10.71 12.41
CA VAL A 45 -13.31 9.87 11.86
C VAL A 45 -12.76 10.34 10.52
N ILE A 46 -13.40 11.30 9.83
CA ILE A 46 -12.98 11.70 8.48
C ILE A 46 -11.55 12.24 8.47
N ASN A 47 -11.16 13.02 9.48
CA ASN A 47 -9.81 13.56 9.59
C ASN A 47 -8.75 12.46 9.64
N ASP A 48 -8.98 11.44 10.46
CA ASP A 48 -8.06 10.32 10.62
C ASP A 48 -8.01 9.47 9.34
N LYS A 49 -9.16 9.21 8.71
CA LYS A 49 -9.23 8.43 7.47
C LYS A 49 -8.50 9.16 6.32
N VAL A 50 -8.70 10.47 6.17
CA VAL A 50 -8.01 11.29 5.16
C VAL A 50 -6.51 11.34 5.43
N THR A 51 -6.10 11.64 6.66
CA THR A 51 -4.69 11.75 7.03
C THR A 51 -3.94 10.44 6.81
N ASN A 52 -4.54 9.32 7.23
CA ASN A 52 -3.97 7.99 7.05
C ASN A 52 -3.89 7.61 5.57
N ASP A 53 -4.96 7.82 4.80
CA ASP A 53 -4.97 7.48 3.37
C ASP A 53 -3.91 8.27 2.60
N ILE A 54 -3.78 9.57 2.88
CA ILE A 54 -2.72 10.39 2.31
C ILE A 54 -1.33 9.88 2.75
N SER A 55 -1.12 9.63 4.04
CA SER A 55 0.18 9.19 4.55
C SER A 55 0.63 7.85 3.96
N VAL A 56 -0.28 6.89 3.82
CA VAL A 56 0.04 5.58 3.22
C VAL A 56 0.32 5.74 1.72
N THR A 57 -0.51 6.52 1.02
CA THR A 57 -0.30 6.80 -0.42
C THR A 57 1.04 7.48 -0.66
N GLU A 58 1.38 8.50 0.13
CA GLU A 58 2.68 9.19 0.08
C GLU A 58 3.84 8.24 0.35
N GLY A 59 3.69 7.31 1.30
CA GLY A 59 4.72 6.30 1.58
C GLY A 59 5.04 5.44 0.36
N TYR A 60 4.01 4.96 -0.35
CA TYR A 60 4.21 4.19 -1.58
C TYR A 60 4.71 5.04 -2.74
N LEU A 61 4.23 6.27 -2.89
CA LEU A 61 4.74 7.21 -3.90
C LEU A 61 6.21 7.57 -3.63
N ALA A 62 6.62 7.71 -2.38
CA ALA A 62 8.00 7.98 -2.00
C ALA A 62 8.92 6.81 -2.43
N GLN A 63 8.49 5.56 -2.26
CA GLN A 63 9.27 4.41 -2.77
C GLN A 63 9.53 4.48 -4.27
N ILE A 64 8.52 4.89 -5.06
CA ILE A 64 8.66 5.06 -6.52
C ILE A 64 9.52 6.29 -6.85
N LYS A 65 9.27 7.40 -6.17
CA LYS A 65 9.96 8.69 -6.36
C LYS A 65 11.46 8.54 -6.10
N ASP A 66 11.80 7.91 -4.98
CA ASP A 66 13.17 7.75 -4.50
C ASP A 66 13.81 6.44 -4.99
N ASN A 67 13.05 5.61 -5.72
CA ASN A 67 13.50 4.35 -6.32
C ASN A 67 14.08 3.34 -5.31
N THR A 68 13.62 3.40 -4.05
CA THR A 68 14.19 2.68 -2.90
C THR A 68 14.12 1.16 -3.07
N VAL A 69 13.02 0.64 -3.60
CA VAL A 69 12.81 -0.80 -3.84
C VAL A 69 13.79 -1.32 -4.89
N THR A 70 13.99 -0.57 -5.97
CA THR A 70 14.95 -0.93 -7.02
C THR A 70 16.38 -0.95 -6.47
N GLU A 71 16.76 0.09 -5.73
CA GLU A 71 18.09 0.16 -5.11
C GLU A 71 18.33 -0.99 -4.14
N THR A 72 17.34 -1.31 -3.31
CA THR A 72 17.39 -2.45 -2.38
C THR A 72 17.56 -3.77 -3.13
N ARG A 73 16.78 -4.00 -4.19
CA ARG A 73 16.89 -5.21 -5.04
C ARG A 73 18.25 -5.32 -5.73
N ILE A 74 18.78 -4.21 -6.23
CA ILE A 74 20.13 -4.15 -6.81
C ILE A 74 21.18 -4.53 -5.77
N GLN A 75 21.12 -3.94 -4.57
CA GLN A 75 22.05 -4.22 -3.49
C GLN A 75 22.00 -5.69 -3.06
N LEU A 76 20.80 -6.25 -2.89
CA LEU A 76 20.61 -7.67 -2.57
C LEU A 76 21.22 -8.58 -3.65
N LYS A 77 21.02 -8.24 -4.93
CA LYS A 77 21.58 -9.04 -6.02
C LYS A 77 23.11 -8.95 -6.09
N CYS A 78 23.68 -7.76 -5.90
CA CYS A 78 25.12 -7.55 -5.81
C CYS A 78 25.73 -8.30 -4.62
N ALA A 79 25.05 -8.32 -3.47
CA ALA A 79 25.46 -9.07 -2.29
C ALA A 79 25.38 -10.59 -2.51
N GLU A 80 24.31 -11.08 -3.15
CA GLU A 80 24.17 -12.50 -3.50
C GLU A 80 25.34 -12.99 -4.37
N VAL A 81 25.68 -12.25 -5.42
CA VAL A 81 26.81 -12.59 -6.31
C VAL A 81 28.13 -12.52 -5.57
N LYS A 82 28.35 -11.49 -4.73
CA LYS A 82 29.55 -11.36 -3.90
C LYS A 82 29.70 -12.56 -2.95
N ASN A 83 28.64 -12.95 -2.25
CA ASN A 83 28.67 -14.09 -1.32
C ASN A 83 29.02 -15.40 -2.06
N LYS A 84 28.46 -15.62 -3.26
CA LYS A 84 28.81 -16.77 -4.11
C LYS A 84 30.30 -16.75 -4.51
N VAL A 85 30.83 -15.58 -4.85
CA VAL A 85 32.26 -15.40 -5.16
C VAL A 85 33.14 -15.67 -3.95
N ASP A 86 32.80 -15.12 -2.77
CA ASP A 86 33.60 -15.28 -1.56
C ASP A 86 33.65 -16.75 -1.09
N VAL A 87 32.54 -17.49 -1.21
CA VAL A 87 32.52 -18.94 -0.96
C VAL A 87 33.45 -19.69 -1.92
N LYS A 88 33.35 -19.41 -3.23
CA LYS A 88 34.21 -20.04 -4.24
C LYS A 88 35.69 -19.65 -4.08
N LEU A 89 35.98 -18.46 -3.55
CA LEU A 89 37.35 -18.05 -3.22
C LEU A 89 37.90 -18.87 -2.04
N GLY A 90 37.06 -19.23 -1.07
CA GLY A 90 37.43 -20.16 0.00
C GLY A 90 37.76 -21.55 -0.54
N GLU A 91 36.94 -22.08 -1.45
CA GLU A 91 37.19 -23.37 -2.13
C GLU A 91 38.50 -23.34 -2.94
N LEU A 92 38.72 -22.25 -3.70
CA LEU A 92 39.95 -22.09 -4.48
C LEU A 92 41.18 -22.03 -3.59
N LYS A 93 41.11 -21.31 -2.46
CA LYS A 93 42.20 -21.23 -1.50
C LYS A 93 42.55 -22.61 -0.95
N ALA A 94 41.53 -23.34 -0.49
CA ALA A 94 41.70 -24.68 0.07
C ALA A 94 42.30 -25.66 -0.94
N GLU A 95 41.95 -25.55 -2.22
CA GLU A 95 42.52 -26.37 -3.29
C GLU A 95 43.98 -26.01 -3.56
N ILE A 96 44.31 -24.72 -3.69
CA ILE A 96 45.68 -24.27 -3.99
C ILE A 96 46.64 -24.60 -2.84
N GLU A 97 46.19 -24.43 -1.61
CA GLU A 97 46.97 -24.63 -0.38
C GLU A 97 46.97 -26.09 0.10
N ASN A 98 46.27 -27.01 -0.56
CA ASN A 98 46.19 -28.41 -0.16
C ASN A 98 47.57 -29.07 -0.07
N ASP A 99 47.96 -29.55 1.11
CA ASP A 99 49.27 -30.16 1.33
C ASP A 99 49.43 -31.55 0.68
N ALA A 100 48.31 -32.26 0.45
CA ALA A 100 48.33 -33.57 -0.20
C ALA A 100 48.49 -33.47 -1.73
N ASN A 101 47.99 -32.39 -2.34
CA ASN A 101 48.06 -32.12 -3.79
C ASN A 101 48.27 -30.62 -4.03
N PRO A 102 49.48 -30.09 -3.79
CA PRO A 102 49.73 -28.64 -3.80
C PRO A 102 49.64 -28.04 -5.21
N GLY A 103 49.01 -26.86 -5.30
CA GLY A 103 49.01 -26.04 -6.50
C GLY A 103 47.72 -26.08 -7.32
N PHE A 104 47.84 -25.83 -8.63
CA PHE A 104 46.68 -25.59 -9.51
C PHE A 104 46.28 -26.87 -10.27
N GLY A 105 45.40 -27.66 -9.65
CA GLY A 105 44.91 -28.94 -10.18
C GLY A 105 43.64 -28.86 -11.05
N PRO A 106 43.12 -30.03 -11.51
CA PRO A 106 41.86 -30.12 -12.25
C PRO A 106 40.67 -29.49 -11.53
N LYS A 107 40.60 -29.64 -10.20
CA LYS A 107 39.52 -29.06 -9.39
C LYS A 107 39.62 -27.53 -9.30
N ALA A 108 40.82 -26.97 -9.28
CA ALA A 108 41.00 -25.51 -9.40
C ALA A 108 40.48 -24.99 -10.75
N LYS A 109 40.64 -25.74 -11.84
CA LYS A 109 40.07 -25.40 -13.17
C LYS A 109 38.54 -25.45 -13.17
N GLU A 110 37.95 -26.42 -12.48
CA GLU A 110 36.50 -26.51 -12.30
C GLU A 110 35.97 -25.30 -11.51
N ILE A 111 36.63 -24.92 -10.41
CA ILE A 111 36.30 -23.73 -9.64
C ILE A 111 36.41 -22.45 -10.49
N LEU A 112 37.41 -22.34 -11.38
CA LEU A 112 37.48 -21.21 -12.34
C LEU A 112 36.31 -21.19 -13.33
N ARG A 113 35.75 -22.35 -13.69
CA ARG A 113 34.58 -22.44 -14.54
C ARG A 113 33.32 -21.98 -13.80
N ASP A 114 33.17 -22.36 -12.54
CA ASP A 114 32.07 -21.89 -11.68
C ASP A 114 32.15 -20.37 -11.46
N PHE A 115 33.35 -19.83 -11.27
CA PHE A 115 33.54 -18.38 -11.23
C PHE A 115 33.10 -17.71 -12.53
N ALA A 116 33.45 -18.28 -13.68
CA ALA A 116 33.07 -17.74 -14.99
C ALA A 116 31.53 -17.67 -15.12
N GLU A 117 30.83 -18.70 -14.67
CA GLU A 117 29.36 -18.74 -14.63
C GLU A 117 28.77 -17.66 -13.70
N ILE A 118 29.24 -17.60 -12.44
CA ILE A 118 28.76 -16.61 -11.45
C ILE A 118 28.98 -15.16 -11.94
N LEU A 119 30.13 -14.92 -12.56
CA LEU A 119 30.55 -13.60 -13.03
C LEU A 119 30.02 -13.26 -14.43
N GLY A 120 29.41 -14.21 -15.14
CA GLY A 120 28.85 -14.00 -16.48
C GLY A 120 29.92 -13.75 -17.55
N VAL A 121 31.10 -14.37 -17.43
CA VAL A 121 32.19 -14.27 -18.42
C VAL A 121 32.41 -15.62 -19.11
N ALA A 122 32.90 -15.60 -20.36
CA ALA A 122 33.05 -16.83 -21.14
C ALA A 122 34.06 -17.83 -20.52
N LYS A 123 35.16 -17.33 -19.96
CA LYS A 123 36.19 -18.13 -19.29
C LYS A 123 37.12 -17.26 -18.45
N ILE A 124 37.69 -17.84 -17.41
CA ILE A 124 38.78 -17.25 -16.64
C ILE A 124 40.06 -18.01 -16.95
N GLU A 125 40.97 -17.36 -17.67
CA GLU A 125 42.24 -17.98 -18.03
C GLU A 125 43.10 -18.29 -16.78
N PRO A 126 43.68 -19.51 -16.69
CA PRO A 126 44.65 -19.84 -15.67
C PRO A 126 45.86 -18.91 -15.71
N LEU A 127 46.40 -18.58 -14.54
CA LEU A 127 47.65 -17.84 -14.43
C LEU A 127 48.83 -18.75 -14.78
N THR A 128 49.83 -18.22 -15.48
CA THR A 128 51.02 -18.96 -15.97
C THR A 128 52.05 -19.29 -14.89
N TYR A 129 51.66 -19.21 -13.62
CA TYR A 129 52.53 -19.28 -12.46
C TYR A 129 53.05 -20.70 -12.19
N ARG A 130 54.33 -20.84 -11.83
CA ARG A 130 55.04 -22.15 -11.72
C ARG A 130 55.68 -22.45 -10.36
N GLY A 131 55.50 -21.61 -9.35
CA GLY A 131 56.10 -21.81 -8.03
C GLY A 131 55.32 -22.83 -7.19
N ILE A 132 56.04 -23.66 -6.43
CA ILE A 132 55.50 -24.77 -5.61
C ILE A 132 55.68 -24.55 -4.10
N SER A 133 56.39 -23.50 -3.68
CA SER A 133 56.54 -23.19 -2.25
C SER A 133 55.23 -22.70 -1.63
N VAL A 134 55.13 -22.71 -0.29
CA VAL A 134 53.98 -22.13 0.43
C VAL A 134 53.77 -20.65 0.06
N GLN A 135 54.85 -19.87 -0.01
CA GLN A 135 54.78 -18.47 -0.42
C GLN A 135 54.31 -18.31 -1.87
N ASP A 136 54.71 -19.24 -2.73
CA ASP A 136 54.32 -19.21 -4.13
C ASP A 136 52.83 -19.53 -4.32
N ARG A 137 52.31 -20.50 -3.55
CA ARG A 137 50.88 -20.84 -3.50
C ARG A 137 50.04 -19.66 -3.01
N GLN A 138 50.48 -18.96 -1.97
CA GLN A 138 49.80 -17.75 -1.47
C GLN A 138 49.77 -16.65 -2.53
N LYS A 139 50.90 -16.38 -3.22
CA LYS A 139 50.96 -15.40 -4.32
C LYS A 139 50.03 -15.77 -5.47
N LEU A 140 49.91 -17.06 -5.80
CA LEU A 140 49.00 -17.54 -6.83
C LEU A 140 47.54 -17.26 -6.44
N TYR A 141 47.16 -17.61 -5.20
CA TYR A 141 45.83 -17.32 -4.68
C TYR A 141 45.52 -15.83 -4.68
N ASP A 142 46.43 -14.98 -4.21
CA ASP A 142 46.23 -13.53 -4.14
C ASP A 142 46.08 -12.90 -5.53
N ALA A 143 46.81 -13.41 -6.53
CA ALA A 143 46.66 -13.01 -7.92
C ALA A 143 45.30 -13.40 -8.50
N TYR A 144 44.80 -14.62 -8.23
CA TYR A 144 43.45 -15.02 -8.63
C TYR A 144 42.38 -14.20 -7.92
N ARG A 145 42.51 -14.00 -6.60
CA ARG A 145 41.60 -13.18 -5.80
C ARG A 145 41.46 -11.77 -6.37
N SER A 146 42.59 -11.15 -6.71
CA SER A 146 42.60 -9.82 -7.35
C SER A 146 41.87 -9.81 -8.69
N LYS A 147 42.17 -10.78 -9.57
CA LYS A 147 41.49 -10.92 -10.87
C LYS A 147 39.98 -11.14 -10.73
N ILE A 148 39.58 -11.98 -9.78
CA ILE A 148 38.17 -12.31 -9.52
C ILE A 148 37.42 -11.09 -8.98
N TYR A 149 38.01 -10.29 -8.08
CA TYR A 149 37.34 -9.09 -7.60
C TYR A 149 37.17 -8.02 -8.69
N ILE A 150 38.13 -7.86 -9.61
CA ILE A 150 37.95 -6.98 -10.78
C ILE A 150 36.75 -7.43 -11.62
N LEU A 151 36.61 -8.75 -11.84
CA LEU A 151 35.47 -9.29 -12.58
C LEU A 151 34.15 -9.16 -11.78
N LEU A 152 34.19 -9.29 -10.46
CA LEU A 152 33.04 -9.07 -9.59
C LEU A 152 32.55 -7.63 -9.69
N GLU A 153 33.45 -6.65 -9.61
CA GLU A 153 33.11 -5.23 -9.78
C GLU A 153 32.47 -4.98 -11.15
N SER A 154 33.04 -5.55 -12.21
CA SER A 154 32.44 -5.46 -13.55
C SER A 154 31.04 -6.08 -13.61
N ARG A 155 30.83 -7.24 -12.97
CA ARG A 155 29.52 -7.89 -12.93
C ARG A 155 28.51 -7.07 -12.13
N GLN A 156 28.91 -6.50 -11.00
CA GLN A 156 28.07 -5.62 -10.19
C GLN A 156 27.66 -4.37 -10.96
N MET A 157 28.58 -3.74 -11.71
CA MET A 157 28.25 -2.61 -12.60
C MET A 157 27.23 -3.01 -13.68
N ASN A 158 27.36 -4.20 -14.27
CA ASN A 158 26.40 -4.71 -15.24
C ASN A 158 25.02 -4.95 -14.60
N ILE A 159 24.96 -5.54 -13.40
CA ILE A 159 23.70 -5.74 -12.66
C ILE A 159 23.02 -4.39 -12.40
N ILE A 160 23.77 -3.40 -11.92
CA ILE A 160 23.25 -2.04 -11.69
C ILE A 160 22.66 -1.49 -13.00
N LYS A 161 23.38 -1.60 -14.11
CA LYS A 161 22.93 -1.11 -15.42
C LYS A 161 21.70 -1.86 -15.94
N GLU A 162 21.64 -3.17 -15.80
CA GLU A 162 20.54 -4.04 -16.26
C GLU A 162 19.24 -3.80 -15.47
N MET A 163 19.37 -3.57 -14.16
CA MET A 163 18.22 -3.41 -13.25
C MET A 163 17.77 -1.95 -13.10
N THR A 164 18.61 -0.98 -13.45
CA THR A 164 18.23 0.44 -13.41
C THR A 164 17.27 0.75 -14.57
N PRO A 165 16.08 1.31 -14.31
CA PRO A 165 15.15 1.67 -15.37
C PRO A 165 15.76 2.67 -16.37
N PRO A 166 15.44 2.56 -17.67
CA PRO A 166 16.06 3.38 -18.73
C PRO A 166 15.63 4.86 -18.69
N ASN A 167 14.53 5.19 -18.01
CA ASN A 167 14.04 6.55 -17.87
C ASN A 167 13.48 6.79 -16.45
N LYS A 168 13.38 8.06 -16.07
CA LYS A 168 12.86 8.51 -14.77
C LYS A 168 11.39 8.94 -14.81
N ASN A 169 10.60 8.48 -15.78
CA ASN A 169 9.21 8.92 -15.91
C ASN A 169 8.36 8.50 -14.70
N HIS A 170 8.60 7.29 -14.18
CA HIS A 170 7.97 6.79 -12.96
C HIS A 170 8.26 7.71 -11.77
N GLN A 171 9.53 8.10 -11.56
CA GLN A 171 9.92 9.02 -10.48
C GLN A 171 9.27 10.40 -10.64
N LYS A 172 9.25 10.96 -11.88
CA LYS A 172 8.65 12.27 -12.15
C LYS A 172 7.15 12.30 -11.88
N GLN A 173 6.44 11.26 -12.30
CA GLN A 173 5.00 11.16 -12.07
C GLN A 173 4.71 10.96 -10.57
N ALA A 174 5.47 10.09 -9.90
CA ALA A 174 5.36 9.90 -8.46
C ALA A 174 5.66 11.17 -7.65
N ASP A 175 6.71 11.93 -8.01
CA ASP A 175 7.04 13.21 -7.38
C ASP A 175 5.91 14.24 -7.52
N LYS A 176 5.31 14.32 -8.72
CA LYS A 176 4.18 15.21 -8.97
C LYS A 176 2.98 14.86 -8.08
N ASP A 177 2.61 13.58 -8.03
CA ASP A 177 1.45 13.14 -7.25
C ASP A 177 1.71 13.22 -5.74
N TYR A 178 2.94 12.93 -5.31
CA TYR A 178 3.39 13.11 -3.94
C TYR A 178 3.27 14.58 -3.50
N LYS A 179 3.79 15.53 -4.30
CA LYS A 179 3.66 16.98 -4.00
C LYS A 179 2.21 17.46 -4.01
N ASN A 180 1.37 16.89 -4.87
CA ASN A 180 -0.06 17.20 -4.86
C ASN A 180 -0.71 16.79 -3.53
N LEU A 181 -0.30 15.66 -2.95
CA LEU A 181 -0.79 15.19 -1.66
C LEU A 181 -0.25 16.03 -0.48
N GLU A 182 1.02 16.45 -0.53
CA GLU A 182 1.57 17.41 0.44
C GLU A 182 0.80 18.73 0.43
N LEU A 183 0.45 19.25 -0.76
CA LEU A 183 -0.39 20.44 -0.88
C LEU A 183 -1.80 20.22 -0.32
N VAL A 184 -2.40 19.05 -0.53
CA VAL A 184 -3.71 18.72 0.06
C VAL A 184 -3.64 18.74 1.58
N LYS A 185 -2.63 18.09 2.18
CA LYS A 185 -2.41 18.12 3.63
C LYS A 185 -2.29 19.56 4.14
N LYS A 186 -1.44 20.36 3.50
CA LYS A 186 -1.25 21.76 3.85
C LYS A 186 -2.57 22.54 3.79
N TYR A 187 -3.36 22.37 2.73
CA TYR A 187 -4.64 23.07 2.61
C TYR A 187 -5.69 22.63 3.62
N ILE A 188 -5.66 21.37 4.08
CA ILE A 188 -6.49 20.90 5.19
C ILE A 188 -6.04 21.58 6.50
N GLU A 189 -4.73 21.60 6.78
CA GLU A 189 -4.16 22.22 7.99
C GLU A 189 -4.43 23.73 8.06
N GLU A 190 -4.37 24.42 6.91
CA GLU A 190 -4.66 25.85 6.78
C GLU A 190 -6.18 26.16 6.77
N GLY A 191 -7.05 25.13 6.79
CA GLY A 191 -8.50 25.28 6.73
C GLY A 191 -9.04 25.75 5.38
N THR A 192 -8.22 25.66 4.32
CA THR A 192 -8.62 25.98 2.94
C THR A 192 -9.45 24.86 2.31
N LEU A 193 -9.23 23.61 2.71
CA LEU A 193 -10.09 22.46 2.38
C LEU A 193 -10.83 22.01 3.64
N ASP A 194 -12.16 22.09 3.63
CA ASP A 194 -13.00 21.60 4.72
C ASP A 194 -13.37 20.13 4.50
N LEU A 195 -13.02 19.26 5.45
CA LEU A 195 -13.35 17.84 5.39
C LEU A 195 -14.85 17.55 5.56
N ASN A 196 -15.66 18.55 5.90
CA ASN A 196 -17.11 18.45 5.94
C ASN A 196 -17.78 18.98 4.66
N ASP A 197 -17.02 19.62 3.77
CA ASP A 197 -17.51 20.07 2.47
C ASP A 197 -17.38 18.98 1.41
N ALA A 198 -18.47 18.76 0.66
CA ALA A 198 -18.54 17.66 -0.29
C ALA A 198 -17.65 17.87 -1.53
N ASP A 199 -17.47 19.12 -1.97
CA ASP A 199 -16.67 19.46 -3.14
C ASP A 199 -15.16 19.43 -2.79
N ASP A 200 -14.80 19.85 -1.59
CA ASP A 200 -13.44 19.73 -1.08
C ASP A 200 -13.03 18.27 -0.90
N ILE A 201 -13.90 17.44 -0.31
CA ILE A 201 -13.68 15.99 -0.20
C ILE A 201 -13.55 15.32 -1.57
N LYS A 202 -14.34 15.75 -2.57
CA LYS A 202 -14.21 15.26 -3.94
C LYS A 202 -12.86 15.65 -4.54
N THR A 203 -12.38 16.86 -4.27
CA THR A 203 -11.05 17.31 -4.67
C THR A 203 -9.95 16.45 -4.05
N ILE A 204 -10.03 16.17 -2.75
CA ILE A 204 -9.11 15.27 -2.04
C ILE A 204 -9.13 13.88 -2.67
N CYS A 205 -10.31 13.31 -2.91
CA CYS A 205 -10.46 12.00 -3.56
C CYS A 205 -9.82 11.97 -4.95
N ASN A 206 -9.96 13.04 -5.75
CA ASN A 206 -9.35 13.11 -7.08
C ASN A 206 -7.83 13.09 -7.02
N LYS A 207 -7.23 13.77 -6.02
CA LYS A 207 -5.78 13.78 -5.82
C LYS A 207 -5.27 12.43 -5.32
N LEU A 208 -5.97 11.80 -4.38
CA LEU A 208 -5.66 10.43 -3.94
C LEU A 208 -5.77 9.41 -5.09
N ASN A 209 -6.82 9.50 -5.91
CA ASN A 209 -7.00 8.63 -7.07
C ASN A 209 -5.84 8.75 -8.08
N ALA A 210 -5.28 9.96 -8.26
CA ALA A 210 -4.08 10.13 -9.08
C ALA A 210 -2.88 9.36 -8.49
N GLY A 211 -2.65 9.49 -7.18
CA GLY A 211 -1.62 8.73 -6.46
C GLY A 211 -1.80 7.21 -6.58
N TYR A 212 -3.01 6.72 -6.34
CA TYR A 212 -3.39 5.31 -6.52
C TYR A 212 -3.11 4.83 -7.95
N SER A 213 -3.50 5.60 -8.97
CA SER A 213 -3.26 5.26 -10.37
C SER A 213 -1.75 5.18 -10.69
N THR A 214 -0.95 6.08 -10.13
CA THR A 214 0.51 6.06 -10.29
C THR A 214 1.12 4.84 -9.61
N ILE A 215 0.70 4.51 -8.38
CA ILE A 215 1.12 3.30 -7.67
C ILE A 215 0.78 2.04 -8.47
N ARG A 216 -0.45 1.93 -8.99
CA ARG A 216 -0.88 0.81 -9.83
C ARG A 216 -0.02 0.65 -11.08
N THR A 217 0.26 1.76 -11.76
CA THR A 217 1.04 1.79 -13.02
C THR A 217 2.48 1.35 -12.78
N TYR A 218 3.01 1.65 -11.61
CA TYR A 218 4.41 1.47 -11.24
C TYR A 218 4.61 0.47 -10.09
N LYS A 219 3.67 -0.47 -9.93
CA LYS A 219 3.64 -1.42 -8.80
C LYS A 219 4.91 -2.23 -8.63
N GLN A 220 5.67 -2.46 -9.70
CA GLN A 220 6.95 -3.15 -9.65
C GLN A 220 8.02 -2.44 -8.81
N PHE A 221 7.85 -1.13 -8.56
CA PHE A 221 8.73 -0.29 -7.75
C PHE A 221 8.19 -0.06 -6.33
N VAL A 222 7.17 -0.81 -5.93
CA VAL A 222 6.52 -0.70 -4.62
C VAL A 222 6.66 -2.03 -3.89
N ASP A 223 7.00 -1.93 -2.60
CA ASP A 223 6.91 -3.00 -1.63
C ASP A 223 5.71 -2.70 -0.72
N PHE A 224 4.61 -3.40 -0.96
CA PHE A 224 3.36 -3.20 -0.24
C PHE A 224 3.48 -3.76 1.18
N LYS A 225 2.94 -3.03 2.16
CA LYS A 225 3.02 -3.43 3.56
C LYS A 225 2.29 -4.74 3.86
N ASN A 226 1.19 -5.00 3.15
CA ASN A 226 0.37 -6.19 3.28
C ASN A 226 -0.42 -6.45 1.98
N GLU A 227 -1.02 -7.64 1.91
CA GLU A 227 -1.82 -8.09 0.76
C GLU A 227 -3.06 -7.21 0.54
N GLU A 228 -3.66 -6.68 1.60
CA GLU A 228 -4.83 -5.79 1.52
C GLU A 228 -4.51 -4.48 0.79
N ASP A 229 -3.39 -3.84 1.13
CA ASP A 229 -2.91 -2.65 0.43
C ASP A 229 -2.54 -2.99 -1.02
N GLU A 230 -1.88 -4.11 -1.28
CA GLU A 230 -1.58 -4.53 -2.65
C GLU A 230 -2.86 -4.66 -3.49
N ILE A 231 -3.89 -5.35 -2.98
CA ILE A 231 -5.19 -5.49 -3.66
C ILE A 231 -5.83 -4.11 -3.87
N THR A 232 -5.85 -3.28 -2.83
CA THR A 232 -6.48 -1.95 -2.86
C THR A 232 -5.86 -1.06 -3.92
N TYR A 233 -4.53 -0.95 -3.93
CA TYR A 233 -3.79 -0.04 -4.81
C TYR A 233 -3.62 -0.59 -6.23
N THR A 234 -3.67 -1.90 -6.44
CA THR A 234 -3.50 -2.49 -7.78
C THR A 234 -4.82 -2.80 -8.50
N SER A 235 -5.96 -2.65 -7.84
CA SER A 235 -7.29 -2.85 -8.43
C SER A 235 -7.54 -1.95 -9.66
N SER A 236 -8.26 -2.48 -10.65
CA SER A 236 -8.66 -1.74 -11.87
C SER A 236 -9.61 -0.58 -11.56
N ASN A 237 -10.44 -0.74 -10.52
CA ASN A 237 -11.39 0.26 -10.03
C ASN A 237 -11.13 0.56 -8.57
N ALA A 238 -9.88 0.92 -8.23
CA ALA A 238 -9.53 1.25 -6.86
C ALA A 238 -10.38 2.42 -6.34
N ILE A 239 -11.02 2.21 -5.20
CA ILE A 239 -11.80 3.24 -4.49
C ILE A 239 -10.96 3.66 -3.28
N THR A 240 -10.69 4.95 -3.14
CA THR A 240 -9.89 5.46 -2.01
C THR A 240 -10.62 5.24 -0.70
N LYS A 241 -9.85 5.12 0.39
CA LYS A 241 -10.42 4.95 1.74
C LYS A 241 -11.27 6.15 2.13
N VAL A 242 -10.91 7.35 1.63
CA VAL A 242 -11.72 8.57 1.76
C VAL A 242 -13.03 8.49 0.96
N LYS A 243 -13.02 7.96 -0.26
CA LYS A 243 -14.23 7.88 -1.09
C LYS A 243 -15.26 6.91 -0.50
N ARG A 244 -14.82 5.78 0.06
CA ARG A 244 -15.69 4.86 0.82
C ARG A 244 -16.39 5.56 1.98
N MET A 245 -15.68 6.47 2.66
CA MET A 245 -16.22 7.22 3.80
C MET A 245 -17.42 8.12 3.44
N ILE A 246 -17.60 8.49 2.17
CA ILE A 246 -18.75 9.28 1.69
C ILE A 246 -20.01 8.42 1.56
N SER A 247 -19.87 7.12 1.28
CA SER A 247 -20.99 6.20 1.07
C SER A 247 -21.50 5.69 2.40
N VAL A 248 -22.78 5.92 2.70
CA VAL A 248 -23.44 5.34 3.88
C VAL A 248 -23.30 3.81 3.85
N PHE A 249 -23.55 3.19 2.70
CA PHE A 249 -23.52 1.73 2.58
C PHE A 249 -22.11 1.15 2.78
N ASP A 250 -21.08 1.77 2.18
CA ASP A 250 -19.70 1.27 2.31
C ASP A 250 -19.23 1.39 3.76
N VAL A 251 -19.59 2.45 4.47
CA VAL A 251 -19.29 2.61 5.90
C VAL A 251 -19.98 1.52 6.74
N TRP A 252 -21.22 1.17 6.44
CA TRP A 252 -21.88 0.07 7.15
C TRP A 252 -21.27 -1.30 6.81
N GLU A 253 -20.86 -1.52 5.56
CA GLU A 253 -20.11 -2.71 5.15
C GLU A 253 -18.77 -2.81 5.90
N ASP A 254 -17.98 -1.74 5.92
CA ASP A 254 -16.71 -1.63 6.65
C ASP A 254 -16.90 -1.92 8.15
N PHE A 255 -17.99 -1.42 8.73
CA PHE A 255 -18.35 -1.70 10.12
C PHE A 255 -18.58 -3.20 10.36
N PHE A 256 -19.39 -3.85 9.52
CA PHE A 256 -19.66 -5.29 9.66
C PHE A 256 -18.42 -6.15 9.41
N ASN A 257 -17.49 -5.69 8.56
CA ASN A 257 -16.19 -6.32 8.35
C ASN A 257 -15.18 -6.06 9.48
N GLY A 258 -15.52 -5.17 10.42
CA GLY A 258 -14.74 -4.91 11.62
C GLY A 258 -13.65 -3.83 11.47
N GLU A 259 -13.67 -3.03 10.41
CA GLU A 259 -12.70 -1.94 10.20
C GLU A 259 -12.75 -0.89 11.32
N TYR A 260 -13.92 -0.68 11.93
CA TYR A 260 -14.12 0.35 12.96
C TYR A 260 -14.05 -0.18 14.40
N LYS A 261 -13.41 -1.34 14.62
CA LYS A 261 -13.15 -1.84 15.97
C LYS A 261 -12.35 -0.81 16.77
N GLY A 262 -12.89 -0.40 17.93
CA GLY A 262 -12.28 0.63 18.78
C GLY A 262 -12.70 2.07 18.49
N HIS A 263 -13.37 2.35 17.36
CA HIS A 263 -13.83 3.70 17.00
C HIS A 263 -15.22 4.06 17.54
N GLY A 264 -15.80 3.20 18.40
CA GLY A 264 -17.08 3.48 19.04
C GLY A 264 -18.27 3.58 18.07
N PHE A 265 -18.23 2.95 16.89
CA PHE A 265 -19.31 3.04 15.89
C PHE A 265 -20.71 2.77 16.49
N PHE A 266 -20.83 1.76 17.36
CA PHE A 266 -22.09 1.43 18.04
C PHE A 266 -22.62 2.55 18.94
N PHE A 267 -21.75 3.35 19.56
CA PHE A 267 -22.16 4.53 20.32
C PHE A 267 -22.90 5.52 19.41
N TRP A 268 -22.40 5.75 18.19
CA TRP A 268 -23.06 6.63 17.23
C TRP A 268 -24.40 6.11 16.72
N VAL A 269 -24.57 4.78 16.65
CA VAL A 269 -25.88 4.15 16.37
C VAL A 269 -26.88 4.51 17.46
N LEU A 270 -26.49 4.44 18.73
CA LEU A 270 -27.37 4.81 19.85
C LEU A 270 -27.73 6.30 19.83
N ILE A 271 -26.74 7.17 19.57
CA ILE A 271 -26.98 8.61 19.44
C ILE A 271 -27.95 8.91 18.30
N SER A 272 -27.77 8.27 17.15
CA SER A 272 -28.67 8.39 15.99
C SER A 272 -30.13 8.07 16.35
N ILE A 273 -30.36 6.94 17.03
CA ILE A 273 -31.69 6.54 17.50
C ILE A 273 -32.27 7.55 18.49
N LEU A 274 -31.47 8.04 19.45
CA LEU A 274 -31.92 9.00 20.45
C LEU A 274 -32.33 10.34 19.82
N VAL A 275 -31.56 10.84 18.86
CA VAL A 275 -31.87 12.07 18.13
C VAL A 275 -33.18 11.92 17.35
N ASP A 276 -33.37 10.79 16.66
CA ASP A 276 -34.59 10.52 15.91
C ASP A 276 -35.82 10.42 16.82
N VAL A 277 -35.71 9.69 17.94
CA VAL A 277 -36.80 9.59 18.94
C VAL A 277 -37.13 10.96 19.53
N ALA A 278 -36.13 11.77 19.86
CA ALA A 278 -36.34 13.13 20.35
C ALA A 278 -37.05 14.02 19.30
N ALA A 279 -36.68 13.89 18.03
CA ALA A 279 -37.33 14.59 16.93
C ALA A 279 -38.80 14.16 16.76
N PHE A 280 -39.10 12.85 16.88
CA PHE A 280 -40.48 12.36 16.86
C PHE A 280 -41.31 12.89 18.03
N ILE A 281 -40.76 12.89 19.25
CA ILE A 281 -41.44 13.43 20.44
C ILE A 281 -41.69 14.94 20.27
N PHE A 282 -40.68 15.69 19.81
CA PHE A 282 -40.83 17.12 19.57
C PHE A 282 -41.88 17.41 18.50
N PHE A 283 -41.89 16.64 17.41
CA PHE A 283 -42.91 16.75 16.36
C PHE A 283 -44.32 16.45 16.91
N ASP A 284 -44.49 15.41 17.72
CA ASP A 284 -45.77 15.12 18.38
C ASP A 284 -46.23 16.28 19.25
N ILE A 285 -45.34 16.86 20.07
CA ILE A 285 -45.65 17.99 20.95
C ILE A 285 -45.98 19.26 20.14
N ALA A 286 -45.18 19.58 19.11
CA ALA A 286 -45.32 20.80 18.32
C ALA A 286 -46.59 20.81 17.45
N PHE A 287 -47.03 19.63 16.99
CA PHE A 287 -48.23 19.48 16.16
C PHE A 287 -49.43 18.94 16.94
N LYS A 288 -49.32 18.76 18.26
CA LYS A 288 -50.45 18.48 19.13
C LYS A 288 -51.38 19.70 19.08
N LYS A 289 -52.57 19.51 18.53
CA LYS A 289 -53.64 20.52 18.57
C LYS A 289 -53.84 20.93 20.03
N ARG A 290 -53.72 22.22 20.33
CA ARG A 290 -54.29 22.76 21.57
C ARG A 290 -55.81 22.66 21.42
N GLU A 291 -56.43 21.85 22.25
CA GLU A 291 -57.87 21.93 22.47
C GLU A 291 -58.11 23.21 23.25
N ASP A 292 -58.46 24.29 22.53
CA ASP A 292 -59.19 25.43 23.09
C ASP A 292 -60.69 25.19 22.87
#